data_AF-A0A848YBH4-F1
#
_entry.id   AF-A0A848YBH4-F1
#
_cell.length_a   1.000
_cell.length_b   1.000
_cell.length_c   1.000
_cell.angle_alpha   90.00
_cell.angle_beta   90.00
_cell.angle_gamma   90.00
#
_symmetry.space_group_name_H-M   'P 1'
#
loop_
_entity.id
_entity.type
_entity.pdbx_description
1 polymer ?
#
loop_
_entity_poly.entity_id
_entity_poly.type
_entity_poly.pdbx_seq_one_letter_code
_entity_poly.pdbx_strand_id
1 'polypeptide(L)'
;MFGMSSSSAKLSSGYDFIIVDAGSAGAVLAKRLRADAYRGGDGPVGVIRGDYPNPIFDAYVESGAEARFPVSEDFNGHQFKGFGRFDMNIWKGMRQSSSETHLKPVRARTNLTVAHQPNEYLPVDDLMRSVLIYQ
;
A
#
# COMPACT_ATOMS: atom_id res chain seq x y z
N MET A 1 -39.48 -26.08 15.46
CA MET A 1 -39.44 -25.43 14.13
C MET A 1 -39.24 -23.94 14.38
N PHE A 2 -38.00 -23.50 14.60
CA PHE A 2 -37.67 -22.10 14.91
C PHE A 2 -37.14 -21.43 13.64
N GLY A 3 -37.95 -20.55 13.05
CA GLY A 3 -37.56 -19.76 11.89
C GLY A 3 -36.71 -18.57 12.33
N MET A 4 -35.42 -18.59 11.97
CA MET A 4 -34.56 -17.41 12.05
C MET A 4 -34.85 -16.53 10.84
N SER A 5 -35.53 -15.41 11.07
CA SER A 5 -35.63 -14.32 10.10
C SER A 5 -34.29 -13.59 10.09
N SER A 6 -33.46 -13.82 9.06
CA SER A 6 -32.31 -12.97 8.78
C SER A 6 -32.80 -11.73 8.02
N SER A 7 -32.90 -10.60 8.72
CA SER A 7 -33.09 -9.32 8.04
C SER A 7 -31.77 -8.92 7.37
N SER A 8 -31.61 -9.30 6.10
CA SER A 8 -30.55 -8.75 5.26
C SER A 8 -30.87 -7.28 5.00
N ALA A 9 -30.16 -6.38 5.67
CA ALA A 9 -30.23 -4.95 5.38
C ALA A 9 -29.68 -4.74 3.96
N LYS A 10 -30.56 -4.33 3.03
CA LYS A 10 -30.17 -3.90 1.68
C LYS A 10 -29.22 -2.69 1.79
N LEU A 11 -27.92 -2.93 1.62
CA LEU A 11 -26.96 -1.87 1.36
C LEU A 11 -27.33 -1.20 0.02
N SER A 12 -27.49 0.12 0.02
CA SER A 12 -27.81 0.90 -1.17
C SER A 12 -26.71 0.76 -2.22
N SER A 13 -27.13 0.60 -3.48
CA SER A 13 -26.26 0.32 -4.62
C SER A 13 -25.26 1.44 -4.90
N GLY A 14 -23.97 1.17 -4.69
CA GLY A 14 -22.85 1.97 -5.21
C GLY A 14 -21.95 2.54 -4.13
N TYR A 15 -20.63 2.36 -4.28
CA TYR A 15 -19.62 3.11 -3.53
C TYR A 15 -19.15 4.28 -4.41
N ASP A 16 -19.04 5.48 -3.85
CA ASP A 16 -18.49 6.62 -4.59
C ASP A 16 -16.98 6.46 -4.86
N PHE A 17 -16.27 5.75 -3.97
CA PHE A 17 -14.83 5.53 -4.07
C PHE A 17 -14.44 4.13 -3.56
N ILE A 18 -13.53 3.51 -4.31
CA ILE A 18 -12.84 2.28 -3.93
C ILE A 18 -11.42 2.66 -3.50
N ILE A 19 -11.04 2.39 -2.26
CA ILE A 19 -9.65 2.56 -1.81
C ILE A 19 -8.98 1.19 -1.83
N VAL A 20 -8.17 0.94 -2.85
CA VAL A 20 -7.30 -0.26 -2.95
C VAL A 20 -5.93 0.10 -2.42
N ASP A 21 -5.41 -0.65 -1.45
CA ASP A 21 -4.02 -0.49 -0.99
C ASP A 21 -3.10 -1.32 -1.91
N ALA A 22 -2.11 -0.67 -2.52
CA ALA A 22 -1.08 -1.35 -3.29
C ALA A 22 0.15 -1.58 -2.39
N GLY A 23 0.56 -2.85 -2.26
CA GLY A 23 1.78 -3.22 -1.56
C GLY A 23 3.03 -2.61 -2.19
N SER A 24 3.90 -2.07 -1.31
CA SER A 24 5.20 -1.41 -1.51
C SER A 24 5.26 -0.24 -2.51
N ALA A 25 5.39 0.97 -1.94
CA ALA A 25 5.93 2.20 -2.53
C ALA A 25 5.37 2.59 -3.92
N GLY A 26 4.07 2.90 -3.98
CA GLY A 26 3.60 3.89 -4.95
C GLY A 26 4.23 5.26 -4.61
N ALA A 27 5.34 5.60 -5.28
CA ALA A 27 6.22 6.75 -5.02
C ALA A 27 5.54 8.14 -5.09
N VAL A 28 4.26 8.22 -5.45
CA VAL A 28 3.56 9.48 -5.72
C VAL A 28 3.30 10.31 -4.46
N LEU A 29 3.15 9.68 -3.29
CA LEU A 29 2.67 10.34 -2.06
C LEU A 29 3.65 10.29 -0.87
N ALA A 30 4.95 10.15 -1.13
CA ALA A 30 5.95 10.06 -0.07
C ALA A 30 6.10 11.38 0.74
N LYS A 31 6.39 11.26 2.04
CA LYS A 31 6.60 12.43 2.92
C LYS A 31 8.05 12.69 3.34
N ARG A 32 8.87 11.64 3.41
CA ARG A 32 10.15 11.67 4.15
C ARG A 32 11.39 11.44 3.29
N LEU A 33 11.22 10.91 2.09
CA LEU A 33 12.24 11.05 1.07
C LEU A 33 12.21 12.48 0.52
N ARG A 34 13.33 12.94 -0.04
CA ARG A 34 13.35 14.24 -0.72
C ARG A 34 12.42 14.18 -1.93
N ALA A 35 11.64 15.24 -2.14
CA ALA A 35 10.85 15.38 -3.36
C ALA A 35 11.80 15.50 -4.56
N ASP A 36 11.43 14.87 -5.67
CA ASP A 36 12.18 14.88 -6.92
C ASP A 36 11.21 14.73 -8.10
N ALA A 37 11.73 14.51 -9.31
CA ALA A 37 10.90 14.35 -10.51
C ALA A 37 10.00 13.10 -10.49
N TYR A 38 10.26 12.14 -9.60
CA TYR A 38 9.59 10.86 -9.50
C TYR A 38 8.75 10.72 -8.21
N ARG A 39 8.95 11.60 -7.23
CA ARG A 39 8.30 11.54 -5.91
C ARG A 39 7.78 12.88 -5.40
N GLY A 40 6.59 12.83 -4.80
CA GLY A 40 6.10 13.88 -3.92
C GLY A 40 6.85 13.92 -2.58
N GLY A 41 6.81 15.07 -1.90
CA GLY A 41 7.39 15.27 -0.56
C GLY A 41 6.38 15.58 0.55
N ASP A 42 5.13 15.89 0.19
CA ASP A 42 4.11 16.37 1.14
C ASP A 42 2.93 15.40 1.32
N GLY A 43 3.01 14.21 0.72
CA GLY A 43 1.95 13.22 0.80
C GLY A 43 1.78 12.61 2.20
N PRO A 44 0.65 11.94 2.48
CA PRO A 44 0.38 11.39 3.81
C PRO A 44 1.17 10.11 4.12
N VAL A 45 1.85 9.50 3.14
CA VAL A 45 2.55 8.22 3.32
C VAL A 45 4.00 8.46 3.71
N GLY A 46 4.35 8.08 4.94
CA GLY A 46 5.74 8.08 5.37
C GLY A 46 6.52 6.95 4.70
N VAL A 47 7.62 7.31 4.02
CA VAL A 47 8.50 6.38 3.32
C VAL A 47 9.93 6.56 3.84
N ILE A 48 10.62 5.45 4.05
CA ILE A 48 12.05 5.42 4.34
C ILE A 48 12.74 4.57 3.28
N ARG A 49 13.99 4.91 2.97
CA ARG A 49 14.87 3.96 2.31
C ARG A 49 15.27 2.91 3.34
N GLY A 50 15.29 1.63 2.98
CA GLY A 50 15.72 0.59 3.89
C GLY A 50 17.15 0.78 4.35
N ASP A 51 17.32 1.29 5.57
CA ASP A 51 18.58 1.69 6.19
C ASP A 51 19.01 0.74 7.32
N TYR A 52 18.28 -0.38 7.50
CA TYR A 52 18.63 -1.38 8.51
C TYR A 52 20.03 -1.94 8.21
N PRO A 53 20.98 -1.87 9.17
CA PRO A 53 22.35 -2.32 8.97
C PRO A 53 22.41 -3.84 9.09
N ASN A 54 22.07 -4.52 8.00
CA ASN A 54 22.25 -5.95 7.86
C ASN A 54 23.28 -6.23 6.75
N PRO A 55 24.43 -6.85 7.06
CA PRO A 55 25.49 -7.10 6.10
C PRO A 55 25.05 -7.99 4.93
N ILE A 56 23.97 -8.76 5.08
CA ILE A 56 23.39 -9.56 3.99
C ILE A 56 22.89 -8.67 2.85
N PHE A 57 22.36 -7.47 3.14
CA PHE A 57 21.91 -6.57 2.08
C PHE A 57 23.08 -6.02 1.27
N ASP A 58 24.18 -5.65 1.95
CA ASP A 58 25.36 -5.13 1.28
C ASP A 58 26.01 -6.22 0.43
N ALA A 59 26.15 -7.44 0.97
CA ALA A 59 26.64 -8.60 0.22
C ALA A 59 25.73 -8.94 -0.98
N TYR A 60 24.41 -8.80 -0.85
CA TYR A 60 23.47 -9.01 -1.95
C TYR A 60 23.68 -7.99 -3.08
N VAL A 61 23.82 -6.71 -2.74
CA VAL A 61 24.08 -5.65 -3.73
C VAL A 61 25.44 -5.84 -4.41
N GLU A 62 26.48 -6.14 -3.62
CA GLU A 62 27.83 -6.40 -4.11
C GLU A 62 27.86 -7.57 -5.09
N SER A 63 27.17 -8.68 -4.78
CA SER A 63 27.09 -9.84 -5.69
C SER A 63 26.47 -9.49 -7.05
N GLY A 64 25.49 -8.59 -7.07
CA GLY A 64 24.91 -8.08 -8.31
C GLY A 64 25.91 -7.28 -9.12
N ALA A 65 26.71 -6.44 -8.45
CA ALA A 65 27.76 -5.66 -9.09
C ALA A 65 28.89 -6.55 -9.66
N GLU A 66 29.32 -7.57 -8.92
CA GLU A 66 30.30 -8.57 -9.40
C GLU A 66 29.80 -9.31 -10.64
N ALA A 67 28.51 -9.64 -10.68
CA ALA A 67 27.84 -10.24 -11.82
C ALA A 67 27.55 -9.23 -12.96
N ARG A 68 28.05 -7.98 -12.86
CA ARG A 68 27.90 -6.90 -13.84
C ARG A 68 26.46 -6.44 -14.07
N PHE A 69 25.59 -6.63 -13.09
CA PHE A 69 24.28 -5.98 -13.08
C PHE A 69 24.43 -4.54 -12.57
N PRO A 70 23.58 -3.60 -13.04
CA PRO A 70 23.58 -2.25 -12.52
C PRO A 70 23.14 -2.24 -11.05
N VAL A 71 23.75 -1.36 -10.25
CA VAL A 71 23.26 -1.01 -8.91
C VAL A 71 22.28 0.14 -9.06
N SER A 72 21.10 0.01 -8.45
CA SER A 72 20.09 1.06 -8.40
C SER A 72 20.09 1.72 -7.04
N GLU A 73 20.37 3.02 -7.05
CA GLU A 73 20.14 3.90 -5.90
C GLU A 73 18.66 4.25 -5.75
N ASP A 74 17.80 3.84 -6.69
CA ASP A 74 16.39 4.18 -6.67
C ASP A 74 15.53 3.37 -7.65
N PHE A 75 14.89 2.32 -7.13
CA PHE A 75 13.94 1.51 -7.89
C PHE A 75 12.68 2.27 -8.34
N ASN A 76 12.28 3.31 -7.61
CA ASN A 76 11.07 4.08 -7.88
C ASN A 76 11.35 5.39 -8.63
N GLY A 77 12.61 5.62 -9.00
CA GLY A 77 13.06 6.80 -9.72
C GLY A 77 13.48 6.49 -11.15
N HIS A 78 14.57 7.12 -11.58
CA HIS A 78 15.07 6.99 -12.95
C HIS A 78 15.47 5.55 -13.32
N GLN A 79 15.90 4.71 -12.36
CA GLN A 79 16.46 3.38 -12.64
C GLN A 79 15.76 2.26 -11.88
N PHE A 80 14.69 1.73 -12.46
CA PHE A 80 14.01 0.53 -11.92
C PHE A 80 14.87 -0.74 -11.95
N LYS A 81 15.76 -0.92 -12.94
CA LYS A 81 16.55 -2.15 -13.08
C LYS A 81 17.81 -2.11 -12.20
N GLY A 82 18.08 -3.21 -11.49
CA GLY A 82 19.35 -3.43 -10.81
C GLY A 82 19.22 -4.04 -9.43
N PHE A 83 20.33 -3.97 -8.68
CA PHE A 83 20.42 -4.36 -7.29
C PHE A 83 20.49 -3.13 -6.40
N GLY A 84 19.86 -3.13 -5.24
CA GLY A 84 19.83 -1.93 -4.40
C GLY A 84 18.93 -2.10 -3.19
N ARG A 85 18.84 -1.04 -2.38
CA ARG A 85 17.92 -0.96 -1.25
C ARG A 85 16.56 -0.44 -1.70
N PHE A 86 15.49 -1.06 -1.23
CA PHE A 86 14.11 -0.67 -1.52
C PHE A 86 13.59 0.41 -0.58
N ASP A 87 12.70 1.24 -1.11
CA ASP A 87 11.86 2.13 -0.31
C ASP A 87 10.78 1.31 0.42
N MET A 88 10.52 1.67 1.66
CA MET A 88 9.50 1.04 2.50
C MET A 88 8.52 2.07 3.02
N ASN A 89 7.22 1.74 2.97
CA ASN A 89 6.14 2.50 3.60
C ASN A 89 6.18 2.29 5.12
N ILE A 90 7.26 2.71 5.76
CA ILE A 90 7.50 2.62 7.19
C ILE A 90 7.80 4.01 7.71
N TRP A 91 7.16 4.37 8.81
CA TRP A 91 7.41 5.63 9.50
C TRP A 91 7.34 5.43 11.01
N LYS A 92 8.37 5.91 11.73
CA LYS A 92 8.51 5.71 13.17
C LYS A 92 8.33 4.25 13.60
N GLY A 93 8.90 3.32 12.83
CA GLY A 93 8.81 1.87 13.07
C GLY A 93 7.45 1.23 12.73
N MET A 94 6.49 2.01 12.23
CA MET A 94 5.14 1.53 11.91
C MET A 94 4.92 1.48 10.42
N ARG A 95 4.25 0.43 9.94
CA ARG A 95 3.75 0.36 8.56
C ARG A 95 2.78 1.52 8.30
N GLN A 96 2.92 2.16 7.14
CA GLN A 96 2.06 3.23 6.66
C GLN A 96 1.12 2.67 5.58
N SER A 97 0.06 1.97 5.99
CA SER A 97 -0.99 1.46 5.09
C SER A 97 -1.90 2.59 4.60
N SER A 98 -2.68 2.33 3.56
CA SER A 98 -3.75 3.24 3.13
C SER A 98 -4.80 3.46 4.23
N SER A 99 -5.08 2.43 5.04
CA SER A 99 -5.97 2.57 6.20
C SER A 99 -5.42 3.52 7.27
N GLU A 100 -4.12 3.47 7.57
CA GLU A 100 -3.49 4.34 8.56
C GLU A 100 -3.33 5.78 8.05
N THR A 101 -2.95 5.95 6.78
CA THR A 101 -2.55 7.25 6.22
C THR A 101 -3.71 8.05 5.64
N HIS A 102 -4.72 7.39 5.07
CA HIS A 102 -5.83 8.05 4.39
C HIS A 102 -7.17 7.85 5.10
N LEU A 103 -7.47 6.65 5.59
CA LEU A 103 -8.77 6.34 6.18
C LEU A 103 -8.90 6.81 7.63
N LYS A 104 -7.90 6.50 8.47
CA LYS A 104 -7.90 6.83 9.90
C LYS A 104 -8.12 8.31 10.19
N PRO A 105 -7.50 9.28 9.47
CA PRO A 105 -7.74 10.70 9.70
C PRO A 105 -9.18 11.16 9.42
N VAL A 106 -9.92 10.45 8.58
CA VAL A 106 -11.26 10.84 8.12
C VAL A 106 -12.36 9.91 8.63
N ARG A 107 -12.03 8.91 9.47
CA ARG A 107 -12.95 7.86 9.93
C ARG A 107 -14.20 8.39 10.64
N ALA A 108 -14.15 9.59 11.21
CA ALA A 108 -15.27 10.21 11.91
C ALA A 108 -16.30 10.89 10.99
N ARG A 109 -16.05 10.95 9.67
CA ARG A 109 -16.97 11.59 8.72
C ARG A 109 -18.27 10.78 8.63
N THR A 110 -19.40 11.47 8.77
CA THR A 110 -20.73 10.84 8.74
C THR A 110 -21.13 10.31 7.37
N ASN A 111 -20.47 10.76 6.30
CA ASN A 111 -20.66 10.28 4.94
C ASN A 111 -19.66 9.17 4.54
N LEU A 112 -18.94 8.57 5.50
CA LEU A 112 -18.01 7.48 5.27
C LEU A 112 -18.46 6.21 5.98
N THR A 113 -18.71 5.17 5.21
CA THR A 113 -19.01 3.82 5.72
C THR A 113 -17.81 2.92 5.47
N VAL A 114 -17.29 2.29 6.53
CA VAL A 114 -16.22 1.28 6.44
C VAL A 114 -16.84 -0.08 6.71
N ALA A 115 -16.84 -0.95 5.69
CA ALA A 115 -17.32 -2.32 5.81
C ALA A 115 -16.14 -3.31 5.75
N HIS A 116 -16.20 -4.34 6.59
CA HIS A 116 -15.29 -5.49 6.53
C HIS A 116 -16.10 -6.69 6.04
N GLN A 117 -15.69 -7.33 4.94
CA GLN A 117 -16.29 -8.61 4.51
C GLN A 117 -15.26 -9.74 4.68
N PRO A 118 -15.67 -10.88 5.24
CA PRO A 118 -14.86 -12.10 5.17
C PRO A 118 -14.77 -12.57 3.71
N ASN A 119 -13.61 -13.12 3.33
CA ASN A 119 -13.35 -13.71 2.03
C ASN A 119 -14.27 -14.93 1.81
N GLU A 120 -15.46 -14.73 1.26
CA GLU A 120 -16.16 -15.75 0.49
C GLU A 120 -15.92 -15.48 -0.99
N TYR A 121 -15.70 -16.53 -1.78
CA TYR A 121 -15.40 -16.44 -3.22
C TYR A 121 -16.44 -15.56 -3.93
N LEU A 122 -16.06 -14.34 -4.29
CA LEU A 122 -16.88 -13.46 -5.11
C LEU A 122 -16.83 -13.94 -6.57
N PRO A 123 -17.97 -14.19 -7.22
CA PRO A 123 -18.03 -14.46 -8.65
C PRO A 123 -17.35 -13.32 -9.44
N VAL A 124 -16.68 -13.66 -10.54
CA VAL A 124 -15.90 -12.71 -11.38
C VAL A 124 -16.73 -11.50 -11.83
N ASP A 125 -18.05 -11.67 -11.99
CA ASP A 125 -18.95 -10.59 -12.40
C ASP A 125 -19.22 -9.55 -11.27
N ASP A 126 -19.08 -9.96 -10.01
CA ASP A 126 -19.19 -9.06 -8.84
C ASP A 126 -17.87 -8.35 -8.52
N LEU A 127 -16.75 -8.80 -9.11
CA LEU A 127 -15.42 -8.22 -8.95
C LEU A 127 -15.35 -6.76 -9.46
N MET A 128 -16.24 -6.40 -10.39
CA MET A 128 -16.40 -5.03 -10.92
C MET A 128 -17.27 -4.14 -10.02
N ARG A 129 -17.80 -4.66 -8.90
CA ARG A 129 -18.69 -3.96 -7.95
C ARG A 129 -18.21 -4.01 -6.51
N SER A 130 -17.13 -4.72 -6.21
CA SER A 130 -16.63 -4.89 -4.84
C SER A 130 -15.32 -4.13 -4.60
N VAL A 131 -15.37 -3.21 -3.65
CA VAL A 131 -14.20 -2.66 -2.96
C VAL A 131 -13.61 -3.75 -2.09
N LEU A 132 -12.49 -4.35 -2.51
CA LEU A 132 -11.72 -5.25 -1.68
C LEU A 132 -10.65 -4.45 -0.94
N ILE A 133 -10.87 -4.24 0.36
CA ILE A 133 -9.77 -3.99 1.30
C ILE A 133 -9.44 -5.36 1.91
N TYR A 134 -8.38 -6.01 1.43
CA TYR A 134 -7.77 -7.12 2.16
C TYR A 134 -6.29 -6.81 2.41
N GLN A 135 -5.91 -6.74 3.69
CA GLN A 135 -5.26 -7.85 4.38
C GLN A 135 -5.87 -8.01 5.77
#